data_AF-A0A2S9MD98-F1
#
_entry.id   AF-A0A2S9MD98-F1
#
_cell.length_a   1.000
_cell.length_b   1.000
_cell.length_c   1.000
_cell.angle_alpha   90.00
_cell.angle_beta   90.00
_cell.angle_gamma   90.00
#
_symmetry.space_group_name_H-M   'P 1'
#
loop_
_entity.id
_entity.type
_entity.pdbx_description
1 polymer ?
#
loop_
_entity_poly.entity_id
_entity_poly.type
_entity_poly.pdbx_seq_one_letter_code
_entity_poly.pdbx_strand_id
1 'polypeptide(L)' 'MPRKRKEEVTIEPGKGLNLDPELIKQLVPGTLDRATINERLAALKKAIFERALGGELTHHLGYEK' A
#
# COMPACT_ATOMS: atom_id res chain seq x y z
N MET A 1 -1.92 -35.41 -10.53
CA MET A 1 -2.63 -34.12 -10.37
C MET A 1 -1.77 -33.02 -10.98
N PRO A 2 -2.28 -32.22 -11.94
CA PRO A 2 -1.54 -31.08 -12.46
C PRO A 2 -1.41 -30.03 -11.36
N ARG A 3 -0.18 -29.69 -10.98
CA ARG A 3 0.09 -28.58 -10.04
C ARG A 3 -0.07 -27.29 -10.81
N LYS A 4 -1.05 -26.44 -10.45
CA LYS A 4 -1.09 -25.06 -10.96
C LYS A 4 0.22 -24.38 -10.57
N ARG A 5 1.01 -24.01 -11.57
CA ARG A 5 2.21 -23.18 -11.40
C ARG A 5 1.73 -21.84 -10.84
N LYS A 6 2.28 -21.42 -9.70
CA LYS A 6 2.06 -20.08 -9.16
C LYS A 6 2.68 -19.12 -10.18
N GLU A 7 1.86 -18.33 -10.85
CA GLU A 7 2.36 -17.27 -11.73
C GLU A 7 3.14 -16.30 -10.84
N GLU A 8 4.47 -16.28 -11.02
CA GLU A 8 5.30 -15.22 -10.47
C GLU A 8 4.88 -13.93 -11.18
N VAL A 9 4.12 -13.10 -10.46
CA VAL A 9 3.77 -11.75 -10.91
C VAL A 9 5.09 -11.00 -11.08
N THR A 10 5.56 -10.95 -12.32
CA THR A 10 6.73 -10.16 -12.70
C THR A 10 6.28 -8.70 -12.61
N ILE A 11 6.69 -8.02 -11.55
CA ILE A 11 6.44 -6.59 -11.40
C ILE A 11 7.38 -5.90 -12.38
N GLU A 12 6.83 -5.41 -13.50
CA GLU A 12 7.62 -4.69 -14.49
C GLU A 12 8.27 -3.47 -13.83
N PRO A 13 9.61 -3.29 -13.95
CA PRO A 13 10.27 -2.10 -13.42
C PRO A 13 9.70 -0.86 -14.11
N GLY A 14 9.02 -0.01 -13.34
CA GLY A 14 8.30 1.17 -13.84
C GLY A 14 6.77 1.10 -13.71
N LYS A 15 6.19 -0.06 -13.38
CA LYS A 15 4.75 -0.21 -13.04
C LYS A 15 4.46 -0.06 -11.54
N GLY A 16 5.41 0.49 -10.79
CA GLY A 16 5.22 0.85 -9.39
C GLY A 16 4.33 2.08 -9.25
N LEU A 17 3.83 2.32 -8.03
CA LEU A 17 3.21 3.62 -7.71
C LEU A 17 4.24 4.71 -8.00
N ASN A 18 3.87 5.70 -8.82
CA ASN A 18 4.71 6.87 -9.09
C ASN A 18 4.63 7.79 -7.86
N LEU A 19 5.39 7.43 -6.83
CA LEU A 19 5.47 8.13 -5.55
C LEU A 19 6.63 9.12 -5.58
N ASP A 20 6.42 10.27 -4.94
CA ASP A 20 7.49 11.20 -4.67
C ASP A 20 8.61 10.49 -3.87
N PRO A 21 9.89 10.61 -4.29
CA PRO A 21 11.01 10.03 -3.55
C PRO A 21 11.06 10.41 -2.07
N GLU A 22 10.59 11.60 -1.68
CA GLU A 22 10.51 12.02 -0.28
C GLU A 22 9.48 11.19 0.51
N LEU A 23 8.37 10.77 -0.13
CA LEU A 23 7.41 9.85 0.50
C LEU A 23 8.02 8.47 0.71
N ILE A 24 8.84 7.99 -0.22
CA ILE A 24 9.55 6.72 -0.07
C ILE A 24 10.54 6.79 1.10
N LYS A 25 11.28 7.89 1.25
CA LYS A 25 12.18 8.13 2.39
C LYS A 25 11.42 8.21 3.72
N GLN A 26 10.24 8.80 3.75
CA GLN A 26 9.42 8.82 4.97
C GLN A 26 8.94 7.42 5.37
N LEU A 27 8.57 6.60 4.38
CA LEU A 27 8.15 5.21 4.62
C LEU A 27 9.33 4.33 5.08
N VAL A 28 10.50 4.55 4.47
CA VAL A 28 11.74 3.80 4.68
C VAL A 28 12.90 4.79 4.88
N PRO A 29 13.11 5.32 6.11
CA PRO A 29 14.10 6.36 6.39
C PRO A 29 15.56 5.86 6.43
N GLY A 30 15.78 4.58 6.14
CA GLY A 30 17.09 3.95 6.17
C GLY A 30 17.00 2.45 5.93
N THR A 31 18.08 1.74 6.22
CA THR A 31 18.10 0.27 6.10
C THR A 31 17.19 -0.34 7.16
N LEU A 32 16.02 -0.81 6.73
CA LEU A 32 15.11 -1.62 7.53
C LEU A 32 15.27 -3.09 7.16
N ASP A 33 15.10 -3.98 8.14
CA ASP A 33 14.97 -5.40 7.85
C ASP A 33 13.63 -5.68 7.15
N ARG A 34 13.54 -6.85 6.51
CA ARG A 34 12.37 -7.24 5.71
C ARG A 34 11.08 -7.34 6.54
N ALA A 35 11.16 -7.74 7.81
CA ALA A 35 9.98 -7.87 8.65
C ALA A 35 9.43 -6.48 8.97
N THR A 36 10.28 -5.54 9.38
CA THR A 36 9.87 -4.16 9.67
C THR A 36 9.28 -3.46 8.44
N ILE A 37 9.82 -3.69 7.25
CA ILE A 37 9.24 -3.15 6.00
C ILE A 37 7.82 -3.68 5.79
N ASN A 38 7.62 -4.99 5.93
CA ASN A 38 6.30 -5.60 5.72
C ASN A 38 5.28 -5.13 6.76
N GLU A 39 5.68 -4.99 8.03
CA GLU A 39 4.81 -4.46 9.09
C GLU A 39 4.37 -3.02 8.79
N ARG A 40 5.29 -2.15 8.39
CA ARG A 40 4.97 -0.77 8.02
C ARG A 40 4.04 -0.69 6.82
N LEU A 41 4.27 -1.51 5.80
CA LEU A 41 3.40 -1.56 4.62
C LEU A 41 2.01 -2.09 4.96
N ALA A 42 1.90 -3.08 5.86
CA ALA A 42 0.62 -3.56 6.35
C ALA A 42 -0.15 -2.48 7.12
N ALA A 43 0.54 -1.71 7.98
CA ALA A 43 -0.03 -0.59 8.70
C ALA A 43 -0.48 0.54 7.74
N LEU A 44 0.34 0.89 6.74
CA LEU A 44 -0.03 1.86 5.71
C LEU A 44 -1.26 1.41 4.93
N LYS A 45 -1.28 0.15 4.49
CA LYS A 45 -2.43 -0.42 3.79
C LYS A 45 -3.70 -0.28 4.62
N LYS A 46 -3.66 -0.65 5.91
CA LYS A 46 -4.79 -0.51 6.84
C LYS A 46 -5.28 0.94 6.92
N ALA A 47 -4.37 1.89 7.12
CA ALA A 47 -4.70 3.30 7.21
C ALA A 47 -5.34 3.85 5.93
N ILE A 48 -4.88 3.42 4.74
CA ILE A 48 -5.49 3.78 3.46
C ILE A 48 -6.92 3.25 3.37
N PHE A 49 -7.15 1.99 3.74
CA PHE A 49 -8.49 1.40 3.74
C PHE A 49 -9.41 2.10 4.75
N GLU A 50 -8.95 2.36 5.96
CA GLU A 50 -9.74 3.09 6.96
C GLU A 50 -10.08 4.50 6.51
N ARG A 51 -9.17 5.18 5.80
CA ARG A 51 -9.45 6.50 5.22
C ARG A 51 -10.41 6.44 4.03
N ALA A 52 -10.29 5.44 3.17
CA ALA A 52 -11.25 5.23 2.08
C ALA A 52 -12.65 4.96 2.65
N LEU A 53 -12.76 4.03 3.62
CA LEU A 53 -14.02 3.69 4.28
C LEU A 53 -14.60 4.85 5.12
N GLY A 54 -13.75 5.62 5.80
CA GLY A 54 -14.17 6.83 6.53
C GLY A 54 -14.56 7.99 5.60
N GLY A 55 -13.89 8.10 4.45
CA GLY A 55 -14.23 9.02 3.39
C GLY A 55 -15.55 8.65 2.71
N GLU A 56 -15.78 7.36 2.48
CA GLU A 56 -17.06 6.81 2.02
C GLU A 56 -18.17 7.11 3.04
N LEU A 57 -17.94 7.00 4.34
CA LEU A 57 -18.91 7.46 5.35
C LEU A 57 -19.16 8.97 5.25
N THR A 58 -18.14 9.79 5.00
CA THR A 58 -18.29 11.25 4.85
C THR A 58 -19.08 11.60 3.56
N HIS A 59 -18.85 10.86 2.48
CA HIS A 59 -19.50 11.04 1.17
C HIS A 59 -20.92 10.43 1.12
N HIS A 60 -21.18 9.39 1.90
CA HIS A 60 -22.50 8.75 2.01
C HIS A 60 -23.39 9.35 3.11
N LEU A 61 -22.84 10.14 4.04
CA LEU A 61 -23.62 10.87 5.05
C LEU A 61 -23.90 12.34 4.68
N GLY A 62 -23.50 12.79 3.48
CA GLY A 62 -23.90 14.09 2.94
C GLY A 62 -23.33 15.31 3.68
N TYR A 63 -22.25 15.15 4.44
CA TYR A 63 -21.51 16.29 4.98
C TYR A 63 -20.35 16.62 4.04
N GLU A 64 -20.68 17.07 2.83
CA GLU A 64 -19.76 17.86 2.03
C GLU A 64 -19.47 19.15 2.82
N LYS A 65 -18.18 19.53 2.89
CA LYS A 65 -17.77 20.85 3.36
C LYS A 65 -18.07 21.91 2.31
#